data_AF-A0A357CVT6-F1
#
_entry.id   AF-A0A357CVT6-F1
#
_cell.length_a   1.000
_cell.length_b   1.000
_cell.length_c   1.000
_cell.angle_alpha   90.00
_cell.angle_beta   90.00
_cell.angle_gamma   90.00
#
_symmetry.space_group_name_H-M   'P 1'
#
loop_
_entity.id
_entity.type
_entity.pdbx_description
1 polymer ?
#
loop_
_entity_poly.entity_id
_entity_poly.type
_entity_poly.pdbx_seq_one_letter_code
_entity_poly.pdbx_strand_id
1 'polypeptide(L)'
;KMSPTQDPVHQISIIPSGRALGYTLALPQIDKTSVYKNELQEEIAVLLGGRVAEKLFCEDISGGASNDITRATDIARKMVTQYGMSEKLGPVVFGTGHDEVFLGKDYQSTRNYSEKIAAMIDEEIHSFIDNGYNIAKRIITECREVLLFVADYLVKHETMDNEQFELCFTEGVTPEMLDAVRERKQKESEESNRKRSEQIYEDRKKQSRTANTGDEYAGGNQTDTGNSDNNKDNPKK
;
A
#
# COMPACT_ATOMS: atom_id res chain seq x y z
N LYS A 1 9.16 -0.40 -10.66
CA LYS A 1 10.57 -0.20 -11.07
C LYS A 1 10.71 0.52 -12.40
N MET A 2 10.16 0.02 -13.50
CA MET A 2 10.35 0.65 -14.82
C MET A 2 9.60 1.97 -15.01
N SER A 3 8.63 2.28 -14.13
CA SER A 3 7.92 3.56 -14.08
C SER A 3 8.69 4.55 -13.18
N PRO A 4 9.29 5.63 -13.73
CA PRO A 4 10.19 6.52 -12.98
C PRO A 4 9.54 7.32 -11.84
N THR A 5 8.25 7.60 -11.94
CA THR A 5 7.54 8.43 -10.94
C THR A 5 6.96 7.63 -9.77
N GLN A 6 6.94 6.31 -9.91
CA GLN A 6 6.31 5.38 -8.97
C GLN A 6 7.27 5.00 -7.85
N ASP A 7 6.70 4.81 -6.66
CA ASP A 7 7.47 4.42 -5.48
C ASP A 7 8.13 3.03 -5.66
N PRO A 8 9.30 2.81 -5.04
CA PRO A 8 10.01 1.54 -5.14
C PRO A 8 9.21 0.43 -4.45
N VAL A 9 9.34 -0.78 -5.00
CA VAL A 9 8.72 -1.98 -4.44
C VAL A 9 9.43 -2.34 -3.15
N HIS A 10 8.71 -2.40 -2.04
CA HIS A 10 9.24 -2.83 -0.75
C HIS A 10 9.18 -4.35 -0.58
N GLN A 11 8.06 -4.97 -0.95
CA GLN A 11 7.85 -6.40 -0.81
C GLN A 11 6.85 -6.91 -1.86
N ILE A 12 7.08 -8.12 -2.36
CA ILE A 12 6.16 -8.88 -3.20
C ILE A 12 5.78 -10.16 -2.45
N SER A 13 4.51 -10.54 -2.49
CA SER A 13 4.01 -11.78 -1.89
C SER A 13 2.92 -12.39 -2.76
N ILE A 14 2.95 -13.72 -2.93
CA ILE A 14 1.87 -14.49 -3.54
C ILE A 14 0.96 -15.15 -2.47
N ILE A 15 1.17 -14.82 -1.20
CA ILE A 15 0.30 -15.27 -0.12
C ILE A 15 -0.98 -14.42 -0.13
N PRO A 16 -2.17 -15.03 -0.17
CA PRO A 16 -3.43 -14.30 -0.16
C PRO A 16 -3.54 -13.37 1.05
N SER A 17 -4.00 -12.14 0.82
CA SER A 17 -4.21 -11.14 1.86
C SER A 17 -5.48 -10.36 1.60
N GLY A 18 -6.46 -10.52 2.49
CA GLY A 18 -7.78 -9.89 2.37
C GLY A 18 -8.50 -10.30 1.08
N ARG A 19 -8.71 -9.34 0.17
CA ARG A 19 -9.40 -9.54 -1.11
C ARG A 19 -8.47 -9.85 -2.28
N ALA A 20 -7.15 -9.83 -2.06
CA ALA A 20 -6.16 -10.06 -3.10
C ALA A 20 -5.52 -11.46 -2.94
N LEU A 21 -5.23 -12.11 -4.07
CA LEU A 21 -4.56 -13.42 -4.11
C LEU A 21 -3.05 -13.34 -3.83
N GLY A 22 -2.51 -12.14 -3.86
CA GLY A 22 -1.13 -11.75 -3.56
C GLY A 22 -1.05 -10.23 -3.53
N TYR A 23 0.09 -9.66 -3.18
CA TYR A 23 0.26 -8.21 -3.15
C TYR A 23 1.69 -7.78 -3.46
N THR A 24 1.79 -6.57 -4.01
CA THR A 24 3.02 -5.81 -4.12
C THR A 24 2.88 -4.59 -3.24
N LEU A 25 3.74 -4.47 -2.23
CA LEU A 25 3.80 -3.32 -1.33
C LEU A 25 4.85 -2.35 -1.85
N ALA A 26 4.46 -1.10 -2.08
CA ALA A 26 5.37 0.02 -2.32
C ALA A 26 5.32 0.97 -1.11
N LEU A 27 6.45 1.61 -0.80
CA LEU A 27 6.54 2.58 0.30
C LEU A 27 6.84 3.98 -0.25
N PRO A 28 6.00 4.98 0.07
CA PRO A 28 6.23 6.37 -0.32
C PRO A 28 7.61 6.86 0.11
N GLN A 29 8.37 7.43 -0.81
CA GLN A 29 9.66 8.05 -0.49
C GLN A 29 9.53 9.49 0.00
N ILE A 30 8.50 10.19 -0.48
CA ILE A 30 8.28 11.62 -0.23
C ILE A 30 6.80 11.83 0.02
N ASP A 31 6.47 12.71 0.97
CA ASP A 31 5.11 13.19 1.16
C ASP A 31 4.72 14.10 -0.02
N LYS A 32 3.79 13.65 -0.85
CA LYS A 32 3.40 14.34 -2.09
C LYS A 32 2.15 15.17 -1.84
N THR A 33 2.23 16.47 -2.14
CA THR A 33 1.09 17.40 -2.05
C THR A 33 0.37 17.61 -3.39
N SER A 34 0.90 17.06 -4.48
CA SER A 34 0.37 17.25 -5.84
C SER A 34 0.51 15.98 -6.67
N VAL A 35 -0.39 15.79 -7.64
CA VAL A 35 -0.40 14.67 -8.58
C VAL A 35 -0.22 15.16 -10.01
N TYR A 36 0.59 14.45 -10.81
CA TYR A 36 0.89 14.83 -12.19
C TYR A 36 0.29 13.85 -13.21
N LYS A 37 -0.04 14.34 -14.42
CA LYS A 37 -0.65 13.53 -15.49
C LYS A 37 0.17 12.28 -15.82
N ASN A 38 1.49 12.41 -15.95
CA ASN A 38 2.38 11.28 -16.26
C ASN A 38 2.43 10.25 -15.13
N GLU A 39 2.39 10.72 -13.88
CA GLU A 39 2.39 9.84 -12.70
C GLU A 39 1.11 9.02 -12.63
N LEU A 40 -0.04 9.63 -12.86
CA LEU A 40 -1.33 8.92 -12.92
C LEU A 40 -1.37 7.95 -14.10
N GLN A 41 -0.77 8.31 -15.25
CA GLN A 41 -0.66 7.41 -16.39
C GLN A 41 0.22 6.19 -16.08
N GLU A 42 1.32 6.40 -15.35
CA GLU A 42 2.20 5.33 -14.87
C GLU A 42 1.50 4.46 -13.82
N GLU A 43 0.70 5.05 -12.93
CA GLU A 43 -0.10 4.31 -11.95
C GLU A 43 -1.13 3.40 -12.64
N ILE A 44 -1.84 3.90 -13.66
CA ILE A 44 -2.73 3.09 -14.51
C ILE A 44 -1.94 1.92 -15.12
N ALA A 45 -0.74 2.16 -15.65
CA ALA A 45 0.09 1.10 -16.23
C ALA A 45 0.50 0.05 -15.18
N VAL A 46 0.85 0.46 -13.96
CA VAL A 46 1.17 -0.45 -12.85
C VAL A 46 -0.03 -1.32 -12.50
N LEU A 47 -1.22 -0.73 -12.35
CA LEU A 47 -2.46 -1.45 -12.03
C LEU A 47 -2.82 -2.47 -13.12
N LEU A 48 -2.65 -2.10 -14.40
CA LEU A 48 -2.94 -3.00 -15.51
C LEU A 48 -1.85 -4.04 -15.77
N GLY A 49 -0.69 -3.93 -15.11
CA GLY A 49 0.46 -4.81 -15.31
C GLY A 49 0.14 -6.29 -15.07
N GLY A 50 -0.58 -6.62 -14.00
CA GLY A 50 -0.97 -8.01 -13.71
C GLY A 50 -1.85 -8.61 -14.82
N ARG A 51 -2.88 -7.88 -15.26
CA ARG A 51 -3.75 -8.29 -16.37
C ARG A 51 -2.97 -8.51 -17.67
N VAL A 52 -2.05 -7.61 -17.97
CA VAL A 52 -1.22 -7.70 -19.17
C VAL A 52 -0.28 -8.90 -19.11
N ALA A 53 0.34 -9.14 -17.96
CA ALA A 53 1.21 -10.30 -17.75
C ALA A 53 0.43 -11.61 -17.95
N GLU A 54 -0.75 -11.75 -17.34
CA GLU A 54 -1.62 -12.91 -17.57
C GLU A 54 -1.95 -13.08 -19.06
N LYS A 55 -2.31 -11.99 -19.76
CA LYS A 55 -2.65 -12.06 -21.19
C LYS A 55 -1.47 -12.51 -22.07
N LEU A 56 -0.24 -12.19 -21.68
CA LEU A 56 0.96 -12.51 -22.46
C LEU A 56 1.54 -13.89 -22.15
N PHE A 57 1.40 -14.38 -20.92
CA PHE A 57 2.10 -15.58 -20.45
C PHE A 57 1.19 -16.71 -19.96
N CYS A 58 -0.10 -16.46 -19.77
CA CYS A 58 -1.08 -17.47 -19.38
C CYS A 58 -2.00 -17.83 -20.57
N GLU A 59 -2.59 -19.02 -20.52
CA GLU A 59 -3.51 -19.50 -21.56
C GLU A 59 -4.88 -18.81 -21.51
N ASP A 60 -5.31 -18.38 -20.32
CA ASP A 60 -6.60 -17.72 -20.10
C ASP A 60 -6.46 -16.51 -19.16
N ILE A 61 -7.47 -15.64 -19.20
CA ILE A 61 -7.57 -14.39 -18.45
C ILE A 61 -8.40 -14.64 -17.18
N SER A 62 -7.84 -14.35 -16.01
CA SER A 62 -8.54 -14.59 -14.73
C SER A 62 -9.44 -13.43 -14.31
N GLY A 63 -10.29 -13.63 -13.29
CA GLY A 63 -11.02 -12.54 -12.61
C GLY A 63 -10.19 -11.76 -11.58
N GLY A 64 -8.91 -12.13 -11.36
CA GLY A 64 -8.07 -11.63 -10.28
C GLY A 64 -7.72 -10.14 -10.39
N ALA A 65 -7.61 -9.61 -11.61
CA ALA A 65 -7.29 -8.20 -11.85
C ALA A 65 -8.50 -7.24 -11.75
N SER A 66 -9.65 -7.71 -11.28
CA SER A 66 -10.89 -6.90 -11.22
C SER A 66 -10.74 -5.63 -10.38
N ASN A 67 -10.09 -5.72 -9.22
CA ASN A 67 -9.83 -4.57 -8.35
C ASN A 67 -8.92 -3.53 -9.03
N ASP A 68 -7.88 -3.99 -9.71
CA ASP A 68 -6.91 -3.10 -10.36
C ASP A 68 -7.53 -2.39 -11.57
N ILE A 69 -8.38 -3.09 -12.33
CA ILE A 69 -9.15 -2.49 -13.44
C ILE A 69 -10.10 -1.40 -12.92
N THR A 70 -10.81 -1.65 -11.82
CA THR A 70 -11.68 -0.65 -11.20
C THR A 70 -10.88 0.60 -10.78
N ARG A 71 -9.77 0.40 -10.06
CA ARG A 71 -8.89 1.51 -9.62
C ARG A 71 -8.33 2.29 -10.80
N ALA A 72 -7.85 1.60 -11.84
CA ALA A 72 -7.34 2.24 -13.05
C ALA A 72 -8.41 3.08 -13.74
N THR A 73 -9.64 2.55 -13.82
CA THR A 73 -10.80 3.25 -14.39
C THR A 73 -11.16 4.49 -13.58
N ASP A 74 -11.14 4.40 -12.25
CA ASP A 74 -11.43 5.52 -11.35
C ASP A 74 -10.38 6.63 -11.47
N ILE A 75 -9.09 6.27 -11.58
CA ILE A 75 -8.01 7.23 -11.84
C ILE A 75 -8.23 7.92 -13.18
N ALA A 76 -8.43 7.17 -14.26
CA ALA A 76 -8.68 7.71 -15.60
C ALA A 76 -9.91 8.64 -15.61
N ARG A 77 -10.98 8.26 -14.89
CA ARG A 77 -12.17 9.10 -14.72
C ARG A 77 -11.82 10.41 -14.01
N LYS A 78 -11.09 10.38 -12.90
CA LYS A 78 -10.66 11.58 -12.17
C LYS A 78 -9.74 12.48 -13.02
N MET A 79 -8.83 11.89 -13.79
CA MET A 79 -7.99 12.61 -14.75
C MET A 79 -8.83 13.45 -15.72
N VAL A 80 -9.91 12.87 -16.23
CA VAL A 80 -10.81 13.57 -17.17
C VAL A 80 -11.74 14.55 -16.45
N THR A 81 -12.44 14.10 -15.42
CA THR A 81 -13.60 14.85 -14.87
C THR A 81 -13.24 15.79 -13.72
N GLN A 82 -12.14 15.56 -13.00
CA GLN A 82 -11.77 16.37 -11.83
C GLN A 82 -10.51 17.18 -12.08
N TYR A 83 -9.51 16.58 -12.73
CA TYR A 83 -8.20 17.22 -12.95
C TYR A 83 -8.08 17.94 -14.29
N GLY A 84 -9.03 17.74 -15.22
CA GLY A 84 -9.03 18.41 -16.51
C GLY A 84 -7.82 18.07 -17.39
N MET A 85 -7.34 16.82 -17.30
CA MET A 85 -6.13 16.33 -17.99
C MET A 85 -6.39 15.85 -19.42
N SER A 86 -7.64 15.91 -19.90
CA SER A 86 -8.01 15.64 -21.28
C SER A 86 -7.70 16.86 -22.17
N GLU A 87 -7.02 16.62 -23.29
CA GLU A 87 -6.73 17.67 -24.28
C GLU A 87 -7.98 18.07 -25.07
N LYS A 88 -8.90 17.11 -25.29
CA LYS A 88 -10.14 17.36 -26.05
C LYS A 88 -11.16 18.15 -25.23
N LEU A 89 -11.31 17.82 -23.95
CA LEU A 89 -12.29 18.45 -23.06
C LEU A 89 -11.72 19.68 -22.33
N GLY A 90 -10.39 19.75 -22.20
CA GLY A 90 -9.70 20.86 -21.56
C GLY A 90 -9.82 20.86 -20.03
N PRO A 91 -9.34 21.94 -19.38
CA PRO A 91 -9.26 22.05 -17.93
C PRO A 91 -10.61 22.44 -17.31
N VAL A 92 -11.62 21.58 -17.49
CA VAL A 92 -12.99 21.79 -16.98
C VAL A 92 -13.36 20.65 -16.04
N VAL A 93 -14.04 20.99 -14.93
CA VAL A 93 -14.58 20.00 -14.00
C VAL A 93 -15.95 19.53 -14.48
N PHE A 94 -16.11 18.22 -14.60
CA PHE A 94 -17.34 17.55 -14.99
C PHE A 94 -17.90 16.74 -13.81
N GLY A 95 -19.20 16.88 -13.55
CA GLY A 95 -19.90 16.31 -12.41
C GLY A 95 -19.78 17.17 -11.15
N THR A 96 -20.64 16.89 -10.18
CA THR A 96 -20.48 17.39 -8.81
C THR A 96 -19.53 16.45 -8.08
N GLY A 97 -18.30 16.91 -7.81
CA GLY A 97 -17.35 16.17 -6.97
C GLY A 97 -17.92 16.01 -5.57
N HIS A 98 -18.60 14.90 -5.31
CA HIS A 98 -19.11 14.58 -3.98
C HIS A 98 -18.63 13.19 -3.56
N ASP A 99 -17.41 13.17 -3.02
CA ASP A 99 -16.98 12.15 -2.05
C ASP A 99 -17.55 12.43 -0.63
N GLU A 100 -18.29 13.54 -0.44
CA GLU A 100 -19.03 13.78 0.81
C GLU A 100 -20.41 13.10 0.76
N VAL A 101 -20.46 11.88 1.29
CA VAL A 101 -21.70 11.17 1.63
C VAL A 101 -22.37 11.90 2.78
N PHE A 102 -23.14 12.95 2.48
CA PHE A 102 -24.03 13.56 3.46
C PHE A 102 -25.24 12.62 3.66
N LEU A 103 -25.43 12.10 4.88
CA LEU A 103 -26.55 11.23 5.22
C LEU A 103 -27.88 11.91 4.83
N GLY A 104 -28.58 11.35 3.84
CA GLY A 104 -29.99 11.66 3.60
C GLY A 104 -30.31 12.56 2.40
N LYS A 105 -29.55 12.51 1.31
CA LYS A 105 -30.04 13.03 0.02
C LYS A 105 -29.90 12.00 -1.11
N ASP A 106 -30.99 11.89 -1.85
CA ASP A 106 -31.22 10.92 -2.90
C ASP A 106 -30.13 10.87 -3.98
N TYR A 107 -29.98 9.64 -4.45
CA TYR A 107 -29.02 9.03 -5.35
C TYR A 107 -29.04 9.54 -6.81
N GLN A 108 -29.26 10.83 -7.04
CA GLN A 108 -29.15 11.41 -8.37
C GLN A 108 -27.91 12.31 -8.42
N SER A 109 -26.78 11.71 -8.80
CA SER A 109 -25.67 12.48 -9.35
C SER A 109 -26.19 13.22 -10.58
N THR A 110 -26.52 14.50 -10.40
CA THR A 110 -26.95 15.36 -11.51
C THR A 110 -25.72 15.61 -12.37
N ARG A 111 -25.63 14.90 -13.50
CA ARG A 111 -24.66 15.22 -14.55
C ARG A 111 -24.89 16.68 -14.97
N ASN A 112 -23.88 17.52 -14.80
CA ASN A 112 -23.90 18.93 -15.22
C ASN A 112 -23.41 19.10 -16.68
N TYR A 113 -23.47 18.03 -17.48
CA TYR A 113 -22.98 18.00 -18.86
C TYR A 113 -23.93 17.21 -19.75
N SER A 114 -23.88 17.48 -21.05
CA SER A 114 -24.73 16.83 -22.06
C SER A 114 -24.28 15.40 -22.35
N GLU A 115 -25.15 14.58 -22.95
CA GLU A 115 -24.80 13.24 -23.41
C GLU A 115 -23.62 13.24 -24.41
N LYS A 116 -23.51 14.29 -25.23
CA LYS A 116 -22.35 14.46 -26.13
C LYS A 116 -21.04 14.57 -25.35
N ILE A 117 -21.04 15.31 -24.24
CA ILE A 117 -19.87 15.44 -23.37
C ILE A 117 -19.64 14.15 -22.59
N ALA A 118 -20.70 13.46 -22.14
CA ALA A 118 -20.59 12.17 -21.49
C ALA A 118 -19.87 11.14 -22.38
N ALA A 119 -20.25 11.05 -23.66
CA ALA A 119 -19.58 10.17 -24.62
C ALA A 119 -18.10 10.54 -24.81
N MET A 120 -17.76 11.83 -24.88
CA MET A 120 -16.36 12.27 -24.96
C MET A 120 -15.57 11.92 -23.69
N ILE A 121 -16.19 12.00 -22.51
CA ILE A 121 -15.55 11.60 -21.25
C ILE A 121 -15.23 10.11 -21.29
N ASP A 122 -16.18 9.27 -21.71
CA ASP A 122 -15.96 7.82 -21.79
C ASP A 122 -14.88 7.47 -22.83
N GLU A 123 -14.84 8.14 -23.99
CA GLU A 123 -13.77 8.00 -24.97
C GLU A 123 -12.39 8.35 -24.40
N GLU A 124 -12.28 9.44 -23.64
CA GLU A 124 -11.01 9.85 -23.03
C GLU A 124 -10.58 8.91 -21.91
N ILE A 125 -11.52 8.37 -21.11
CA ILE A 125 -11.24 7.31 -20.13
C ILE A 125 -10.66 6.09 -20.84
N HIS A 126 -11.31 5.62 -21.91
CA HIS A 126 -10.81 4.52 -22.72
C HIS A 126 -9.40 4.79 -23.26
N SER A 127 -9.13 5.99 -23.75
CA SER A 127 -7.80 6.40 -24.23
C SER A 127 -6.72 6.31 -23.14
N PHE A 128 -7.00 6.77 -21.92
CA PHE A 128 -6.06 6.68 -20.80
C PHE A 128 -5.78 5.22 -20.39
N ILE A 129 -6.82 4.38 -20.36
CA ILE A 129 -6.71 2.95 -20.07
C ILE A 129 -5.91 2.22 -21.15
N ASP A 130 -6.20 2.46 -22.42
CA ASP A 130 -5.50 1.84 -23.54
C ASP A 130 -4.03 2.26 -23.58
N ASN A 131 -3.73 3.53 -23.29
CA ASN A 131 -2.34 3.99 -23.16
C ASN A 131 -1.62 3.27 -22.02
N GLY A 132 -2.24 3.19 -20.84
CA GLY A 132 -1.66 2.47 -19.70
C GLY A 132 -1.43 0.99 -19.98
N TYR A 133 -2.40 0.33 -20.65
CA TYR A 133 -2.27 -1.05 -21.10
C TYR A 133 -1.09 -1.23 -22.07
N ASN A 134 -0.94 -0.32 -23.04
CA ASN A 134 0.16 -0.38 -24.01
C ASN A 134 1.53 -0.13 -23.37
N ILE A 135 1.63 0.81 -22.43
CA ILE A 135 2.84 1.04 -21.64
C ILE A 135 3.21 -0.22 -20.84
N ALA A 136 2.24 -0.79 -20.13
CA ALA A 136 2.43 -2.02 -19.36
C ALA A 136 2.87 -3.18 -20.27
N LYS A 137 2.21 -3.36 -21.42
CA LYS A 137 2.55 -4.40 -22.40
C LYS A 137 3.97 -4.27 -22.92
N ARG A 138 4.40 -3.06 -23.26
CA ARG A 138 5.78 -2.80 -23.67
C ARG A 138 6.77 -3.20 -22.57
N ILE A 139 6.59 -2.66 -21.36
CA ILE A 139 7.47 -2.91 -20.22
C ILE A 139 7.56 -4.40 -19.91
N ILE A 140 6.41 -5.09 -19.83
CA ILE A 140 6.36 -6.52 -19.51
C ILE A 140 7.01 -7.38 -20.58
N THR A 141 6.86 -6.99 -21.85
CA THR A 141 7.52 -7.70 -22.97
C THR A 141 9.03 -7.49 -22.92
N GLU A 142 9.50 -6.28 -22.67
CA GLU A 142 10.93 -5.94 -22.53
C GLU A 142 11.57 -6.63 -21.31
N CYS A 143 10.83 -6.73 -20.20
CA CYS A 143 11.30 -7.37 -18.96
C CYS A 143 10.90 -8.85 -18.84
N ARG A 144 10.60 -9.53 -19.96
CA ARG A 144 10.10 -10.92 -19.97
C ARG A 144 10.94 -11.88 -19.13
N GLU A 145 12.26 -11.85 -19.30
CA GLU A 145 13.17 -12.78 -18.62
C GLU A 145 13.17 -12.55 -17.11
N VAL A 146 13.24 -11.28 -16.69
CA VAL A 146 13.16 -10.89 -15.27
C VAL A 146 11.83 -11.31 -14.67
N LEU A 147 10.71 -11.11 -15.39
CA LEU A 147 9.39 -11.50 -14.91
C LEU A 147 9.29 -13.00 -14.65
N LEU A 148 9.76 -13.83 -15.59
CA LEU A 148 9.74 -15.28 -15.44
C LEU A 148 10.63 -15.73 -14.27
N PHE A 149 11.82 -15.14 -14.15
CA PHE A 149 12.72 -15.42 -13.03
C PHE A 149 12.11 -15.08 -11.66
N VAL A 150 11.48 -13.90 -11.55
CA VAL A 150 10.77 -13.47 -10.33
C VAL A 150 9.60 -14.40 -10.02
N ALA A 151 8.81 -14.79 -11.03
CA ALA A 151 7.69 -15.71 -10.85
C ALA A 151 8.16 -17.08 -10.34
N ASP A 152 9.19 -17.66 -10.96
CA ASP A 152 9.77 -18.95 -10.55
C ASP A 152 10.32 -18.90 -9.12
N TYR A 153 10.94 -17.79 -8.73
CA TYR A 153 11.39 -17.58 -7.36
C TYR A 153 10.21 -17.51 -6.37
N LEU A 154 9.19 -16.71 -6.68
CA LEU A 154 8.02 -16.52 -5.80
C LEU A 154 7.23 -17.82 -5.62
N VAL A 155 7.13 -18.70 -6.62
CA VAL A 155 6.49 -20.01 -6.48
C VAL A 155 7.18 -20.88 -5.42
N LYS A 156 8.49 -20.72 -5.22
CA LYS A 156 9.26 -21.48 -4.23
C LYS A 156 9.30 -20.84 -2.84
N HIS A 157 9.37 -19.51 -2.80
CA HIS A 157 9.65 -18.76 -1.55
C HIS A 157 8.49 -17.91 -1.05
N GLU A 158 7.40 -17.84 -1.82
CA GLU A 158 6.14 -17.12 -1.58
C GLU A 158 6.25 -15.60 -1.43
N THR A 159 7.44 -15.10 -1.09
CA THR A 159 7.73 -13.71 -0.76
C THR A 159 9.09 -13.30 -1.33
N MET A 160 9.23 -12.03 -1.67
CA MET A 160 10.46 -11.41 -2.15
C MET A 160 10.53 -9.98 -1.61
N ASP A 161 11.66 -9.57 -1.05
CA ASP A 161 11.86 -8.19 -0.59
C ASP A 161 12.46 -7.27 -1.67
N ASN A 162 12.54 -5.97 -1.37
CA ASN A 162 13.12 -4.96 -2.26
C ASN A 162 14.51 -5.33 -2.77
N GLU A 163 15.43 -5.73 -1.88
CA GLU A 163 16.83 -5.95 -2.27
C GLU A 163 16.95 -7.16 -3.20
N GLN A 164 16.20 -8.22 -2.90
CA GLN A 164 16.06 -9.39 -3.77
C GLN A 164 15.46 -9.00 -5.13
N PHE A 165 14.38 -8.22 -5.13
CA PHE A 165 13.73 -7.77 -6.36
C PHE A 165 14.65 -6.89 -7.21
N GLU A 166 15.39 -5.97 -6.60
CA GLU A 166 16.35 -5.11 -7.29
C GLU A 166 17.47 -5.93 -7.96
N LEU A 167 17.95 -6.97 -7.27
CA LEU A 167 18.99 -7.87 -7.78
C LEU A 167 18.55 -8.63 -9.04
N CYS A 168 17.26 -8.89 -9.21
CA CYS A 168 16.72 -9.58 -10.40
C CYS A 168 16.97 -8.81 -11.71
N PHE A 169 17.35 -7.54 -11.65
CA PHE A 169 17.66 -6.70 -12.80
C PHE A 169 19.17 -6.62 -13.10
N THR A 170 20.00 -7.41 -12.40
CA THR A 170 21.45 -7.48 -12.63
C THR A 170 21.79 -8.67 -13.52
N GLU A 171 22.77 -8.50 -14.41
CA GLU A 171 23.23 -9.58 -15.27
C GLU A 171 23.87 -10.71 -14.45
N GLY A 172 23.51 -11.95 -14.77
CA GLY A 172 24.04 -13.14 -14.10
C GLY A 172 23.45 -13.42 -12.71
N VAL A 173 22.32 -12.79 -12.35
CA VAL A 173 21.59 -13.10 -11.13
C VAL A 173 21.19 -14.58 -11.07
N THR A 174 21.35 -15.18 -9.89
CA THR A 174 20.99 -16.58 -9.64
C THR A 174 20.07 -16.68 -8.40
N PRO A 175 19.24 -17.73 -8.28
CA PRO A 175 18.41 -17.95 -7.09
C PRO A 175 19.25 -18.02 -5.81
N GLU A 176 20.45 -18.60 -5.87
CA GLU A 176 21.37 -18.70 -4.73
C GLU A 176 21.79 -17.33 -4.20
N MET A 177 21.95 -16.34 -5.08
CA MET A 177 22.23 -14.96 -4.67
C MET A 177 21.04 -14.33 -3.94
N LEU A 178 19.80 -14.60 -4.39
CA LEU A 178 18.59 -14.13 -3.71
C LEU A 178 18.42 -14.78 -2.33
N ASP A 179 18.72 -16.07 -2.22
CA ASP A 179 18.66 -16.81 -0.96
C ASP A 179 19.72 -16.33 0.02
N ALA A 180 20.93 -16.00 -0.46
CA ALA A 180 21.96 -15.40 0.38
C ALA A 180 21.51 -14.05 0.98
N VAL A 181 20.81 -13.21 0.21
CA VAL A 181 20.21 -11.96 0.73
C VAL A 181 19.17 -12.25 1.82
N ARG A 182 18.27 -13.21 1.56
CA ARG A 182 17.23 -13.62 2.52
C ARG A 182 17.84 -14.14 3.82
N GLU A 183 18.80 -15.06 3.74
CA GLU A 183 19.48 -15.63 4.90
C GLU A 183 20.23 -14.57 5.72
N ARG A 184 20.92 -13.64 5.03
CA ARG A 184 21.62 -12.53 5.68
C ARG A 184 20.64 -11.68 6.48
N LYS A 185 19.51 -11.26 5.88
CA LYS A 185 18.48 -10.47 6.56
C LYS A 185 17.79 -11.21 7.70
N GLN A 186 17.58 -12.52 7.56
CA GLN A 186 17.05 -13.34 8.65
C GLN A 186 17.99 -13.35 9.85
N LYS A 187 19.29 -13.58 9.63
CA LYS A 187 20.32 -13.53 10.70
C LYS A 187 20.38 -12.15 11.36
N GLU A 188 20.35 -11.08 10.57
CA GLU A 188 20.33 -9.69 11.08
C GLU A 188 19.07 -9.42 11.93
N SER A 189 17.90 -9.89 11.47
CA SER A 189 16.63 -9.73 12.19
C SER A 189 16.62 -10.51 13.50
N GLU A 190 17.07 -11.76 13.50
CA GLU A 190 17.18 -12.61 14.69
C GLU A 190 18.13 -12.00 15.73
N GLU A 191 19.29 -11.50 15.29
CA GLU A 191 20.23 -10.82 16.17
C GLU A 191 19.64 -9.53 16.76
N SER A 192 18.98 -8.72 15.95
CA SER A 192 18.30 -7.49 16.39
C SER A 192 17.19 -7.78 17.40
N ASN A 193 16.35 -8.79 17.13
CA ASN A 193 15.28 -9.23 18.02
C ASN A 193 15.82 -9.78 19.34
N ARG A 194 16.95 -10.50 19.30
CA ARG A 194 17.65 -10.99 20.50
C ARG A 194 18.15 -9.83 21.35
N LYS A 195 18.89 -8.88 20.76
CA LYS A 195 19.41 -7.69 21.46
C LYS A 195 18.28 -6.86 22.07
N ARG A 196 17.19 -6.65 21.32
CA ARG A 196 16.00 -5.93 21.81
C ARG A 196 15.35 -6.65 22.99
N SER A 197 15.21 -7.97 22.92
CA SER A 197 14.65 -8.79 24.00
C SER A 197 15.50 -8.75 25.27
N GLU A 198 16.83 -8.84 25.13
CA GLU A 198 17.80 -8.71 26.22
C GLU A 198 17.73 -7.32 26.88
N GLN A 199 17.64 -6.27 26.07
CA GLN A 199 17.53 -4.90 26.57
C GLN A 199 16.21 -4.68 27.35
N ILE A 200 15.09 -5.17 26.82
CA ILE A 200 13.79 -5.11 27.51
C ILE A 200 13.82 -5.90 28.84
N TYR A 201 14.55 -7.02 28.90
CA TYR A 201 14.73 -7.79 30.13
C TYR A 201 15.54 -7.01 31.17
N GLU A 202 16.68 -6.45 30.78
CA GLU A 202 17.53 -5.66 31.69
C GLU A 202 16.84 -4.38 32.17
N ASP A 203 16.08 -3.70 31.30
CA ASP A 203 15.32 -2.50 31.68
C ASP A 203 14.23 -2.83 32.70
N ARG A 204 13.48 -3.95 32.51
CA ARG A 204 12.50 -4.42 33.50
C ARG A 204 13.14 -4.78 34.84
N LYS A 205 14.31 -5.43 34.82
CA LYS A 205 15.07 -5.79 36.03
C LYS A 205 15.59 -4.57 36.78
N LYS A 206 16.04 -3.53 36.06
CA LYS A 206 16.40 -2.24 36.66
C LYS A 206 15.19 -1.58 37.30
N GLN A 207 14.05 -1.48 36.60
CA GLN A 207 12.81 -0.91 37.13
C GLN A 207 12.32 -1.63 38.39
N SER A 208 12.38 -2.95 38.45
CA SER A 208 11.97 -3.71 39.65
C SER A 208 12.92 -3.49 40.83
N ARG A 209 14.23 -3.30 40.57
CA ARG A 209 15.22 -2.99 41.61
C ARG A 209 15.03 -1.57 42.16
N THR A 210 14.75 -0.59 41.30
CA THR A 210 14.50 0.80 41.72
C THR A 210 13.21 0.92 42.52
N ALA A 211 12.16 0.16 42.17
CA ALA A 211 10.90 0.11 42.92
C ALA A 211 11.08 -0.47 44.34
N ASN A 212 11.92 -1.49 44.52
CA ASN A 212 12.18 -2.08 45.85
C ASN A 212 13.03 -1.19 46.78
N THR A 213 13.78 -0.22 46.25
CA THR A 213 14.58 0.74 47.03
C THR A 213 13.81 2.02 47.39
N GLY A 214 12.57 2.20 46.93
CA GLY A 214 11.74 3.38 47.18
C GLY A 214 10.95 3.35 48.50
N ASP A 215 10.81 2.17 49.14
CA ASP A 215 9.93 1.98 50.29
C ASP A 215 10.65 1.96 51.67
N GLU A 216 11.97 2.22 51.74
CA GLU A 216 12.73 2.16 53.00
C GLU A 216 12.94 3.50 53.74
N TYR A 217 12.35 4.61 53.28
CA TYR A 217 12.38 5.90 54.01
C TYR A 217 11.00 6.54 54.19
N ALA A 218 10.07 5.81 54.81
CA ALA A 218 8.85 6.40 55.39
C ALA A 218 8.42 5.65 56.65
N GLY A 219 9.31 5.56 57.65
CA GLY A 219 8.99 4.99 58.96
C GLY A 219 9.27 5.99 60.09
N GLY A 220 8.21 6.57 60.67
CA GLY A 220 8.31 7.32 61.91
C GLY A 220 7.04 8.06 62.36
N ASN A 221 6.17 7.37 63.12
CA ASN A 221 5.29 7.79 64.24
C ASN A 221 4.36 9.03 64.08
N GLN A 222 3.12 9.11 64.58
CA GLN A 222 2.43 8.42 65.67
C GLN A 222 0.92 8.77 65.65
N THR A 223 0.07 7.78 65.94
CA THR A 223 -1.19 7.78 66.72
C THR A 223 -2.26 8.88 66.60
N ASP A 224 -3.43 8.44 66.11
CA ASP A 224 -4.75 8.38 66.78
C ASP A 224 -5.46 9.70 67.21
N THR A 225 -6.63 9.96 66.61
CA THR A 225 -7.94 10.10 67.30
C THR A 225 -9.06 10.56 66.34
N GLY A 226 -10.26 9.98 66.48
CA GLY A 226 -11.50 10.76 66.38
C GLY A 226 -12.41 10.61 65.15
N ASN A 227 -13.18 9.52 65.11
CA ASN A 227 -14.64 9.44 64.89
C ASN A 227 -15.38 10.55 64.07
N SER A 228 -16.07 10.18 62.99
CA SER A 228 -17.56 10.23 62.86
C SER A 228 -18.06 10.22 61.41
N ASP A 229 -19.00 9.29 61.15
CA ASP A 229 -20.25 9.42 60.39
C ASP A 229 -20.31 10.29 59.12
N ASN A 230 -20.53 9.66 57.95
CA ASN A 230 -21.88 9.53 57.35
C ASN A 230 -21.82 9.27 55.83
N ASN A 231 -22.45 8.16 55.46
CA ASN A 231 -23.54 8.06 54.48
C ASN A 231 -23.44 8.75 53.09
N LYS A 232 -23.67 7.90 52.09
CA LYS A 232 -24.60 8.04 50.95
C LYS A 232 -24.11 8.52 49.59
N ASP A 233 -24.58 7.73 48.62
CA ASP A 233 -25.07 8.08 47.30
C ASP A 233 -24.08 8.15 46.11
N ASN A 234 -23.95 6.98 45.47
CA ASN A 234 -24.05 6.83 44.01
C ASN A 234 -25.42 7.42 43.55
N PRO A 235 -25.64 8.00 42.34
CA PRO A 235 -25.34 7.33 41.07
C PRO A 235 -25.00 8.20 39.84
N LYS A 236 -24.40 7.52 38.85
CA LYS A 236 -24.62 7.59 37.38
C LYS A 236 -24.89 8.96 36.72
N LYS A 237 -24.03 9.29 35.75
CA LYS A 237 -24.42 9.48 34.34
C LYS A 237 -23.25 9.17 33.42
#